data_AF-A0A2D8XBM8-F1
#
_entry.id   AF-A0A2D8XBM8-F1
#
_cell.length_a   1.000
_cell.length_b   1.000
_cell.length_c   1.000
_cell.angle_alpha   90.00
_cell.angle_beta   90.00
_cell.angle_gamma   90.00
#
_symmetry.space_group_name_H-M   'P 1'
#
loop_
_entity.id
_entity.type
_entity.pdbx_description
1 polymer ?
#
loop_
_entity_poly.entity_id
_entity_poly.type
_entity_poly.pdbx_seq_one_letter_code
_entity_poly.pdbx_strand_id
1 'polypeptide(L)'
;MKRRADAIAAVGGACKACGESDHRLLELDHIVPAHRHGGAVKQNGQHNTNAINRMVREGLDPRAIYQPLCVRCHRLKTLENEDYIFTRETQDGR
;
A
#
# COMPACT_ATOMS: atom_id res chain seq x y z
N MET A 1 12.22 1.53 16.47
CA MET A 1 12.22 0.30 15.65
C MET A 1 11.04 0.39 14.70
N LYS A 2 11.27 0.39 13.38
CA LYS A 2 10.22 0.49 12.35
C LYS A 2 9.64 -0.91 12.11
N ARG A 3 8.57 -1.28 12.80
CA ARG A 3 8.05 -2.66 12.73
C ARG A 3 6.90 -2.69 11.74
N ARG A 4 7.09 -3.44 10.67
CA ARG A 4 6.05 -3.73 9.66
C ARG A 4 4.82 -4.39 10.29
N ALA A 5 5.02 -5.22 11.30
CA ALA A 5 3.94 -5.86 12.06
C ALA A 5 3.04 -4.82 12.75
N ASP A 6 3.61 -3.80 13.39
CA ASP A 6 2.85 -2.72 14.04
C ASP A 6 2.03 -1.94 13.01
N ALA A 7 2.61 -1.64 11.85
CA ALA A 7 1.91 -0.97 10.77
C ALA A 7 0.73 -1.81 10.23
N ILE A 8 0.91 -3.12 10.06
CA ILE A 8 -0.15 -4.06 9.65
C ILE A 8 -1.27 -4.11 10.69
N ALA A 9 -0.92 -4.23 11.98
CA ALA A 9 -1.89 -4.24 13.05
C ALA A 9 -2.70 -2.92 13.10
N ALA A 10 -2.03 -1.78 12.91
CA ALA A 10 -2.67 -0.46 12.91
C ALA A 10 -3.68 -0.27 11.78
N VAL A 11 -3.53 -0.97 10.66
CA VAL A 11 -4.46 -0.90 9.52
C VAL A 11 -5.49 -2.03 9.49
N GLY A 12 -5.49 -2.92 10.49
CA GLY A 12 -6.53 -3.94 10.69
C GLY A 12 -6.07 -5.39 10.76
N GLY A 13 -4.79 -5.69 10.45
CA GLY A 13 -4.20 -7.02 10.67
C GLY A 13 -4.59 -8.14 9.71
N ALA A 14 -5.55 -7.92 8.82
CA ALA A 14 -6.00 -8.92 7.84
C ALA A 14 -6.39 -8.26 6.52
N CYS A 15 -6.19 -8.97 5.41
CA CYS A 15 -6.52 -8.52 4.06
C CYS A 15 -7.95 -7.98 4.00
N LYS A 16 -8.11 -6.73 3.57
CA LYS A 16 -9.42 -6.06 3.53
C LYS A 16 -10.40 -6.71 2.54
N ALA A 17 -9.90 -7.40 1.52
CA ALA A 17 -10.70 -8.02 0.48
C ALA A 17 -11.11 -9.47 0.79
N CYS A 18 -10.19 -10.30 1.31
CA CYS A 18 -10.42 -11.75 1.47
C CYS A 18 -10.25 -12.28 2.90
N GLY A 19 -9.86 -11.43 3.86
CA GLY A 19 -9.70 -11.82 5.26
C GLY A 19 -8.44 -12.60 5.61
N GLU A 20 -7.52 -12.83 4.67
CA GLU A 20 -6.21 -13.46 4.95
C GLU A 20 -5.49 -12.71 6.09
N SER A 21 -4.98 -13.44 7.08
CA SER A 21 -4.37 -12.86 8.28
C SER A 21 -2.90 -13.25 8.47
N ASP A 22 -2.31 -14.07 7.60
CA ASP A 22 -0.87 -14.33 7.62
C ASP A 22 -0.11 -13.06 7.21
N HIS A 23 0.51 -12.41 8.20
CA HIS A 23 1.26 -11.17 8.01
C HIS A 23 2.39 -11.27 6.97
N ARG A 24 2.88 -12.48 6.67
CA ARG A 24 3.88 -12.72 5.63
C ARG A 24 3.31 -12.51 4.22
N LEU A 25 2.01 -12.72 4.06
CA LEU A 25 1.29 -12.57 2.78
C LEU A 25 0.66 -11.19 2.60
N LEU A 26 0.60 -10.37 3.66
CA LEU A 26 -0.01 -9.05 3.62
C LEU A 26 0.95 -7.98 3.15
N GLU A 27 0.51 -7.11 2.25
CA GLU A 27 1.18 -5.90 1.81
C GLU A 27 0.35 -4.67 2.23
N LEU A 28 1.02 -3.55 2.44
CA LEU A 28 0.37 -2.29 2.81
C LEU A 28 0.17 -1.47 1.54
N ASP A 29 -1.09 -1.23 1.18
CA ASP A 29 -1.48 -0.59 -0.06
C ASP A 29 -2.34 0.66 0.21
N HIS A 30 -2.39 1.60 -0.72
CA HIS A 30 -3.25 2.77 -0.61
C HIS A 30 -4.69 2.42 -1.00
N ILE A 31 -5.67 2.95 -0.27
CA ILE A 31 -7.10 2.79 -0.61
C ILE A 31 -7.38 3.46 -1.95
N VAL A 32 -7.06 4.75 -2.04
CA VAL A 32 -7.08 5.52 -3.29
C VAL A 32 -5.66 5.52 -3.86
N PRO A 33 -5.46 5.14 -5.14
CA PRO A 33 -4.15 5.20 -5.75
C PRO A 33 -3.53 6.58 -5.57
N ALA A 34 -2.28 6.63 -5.11
CA ALA A 34 -1.52 7.87 -5.15
C ALA A 34 -1.22 8.16 -6.64
N HIS A 35 -2.06 8.97 -7.30
CA HIS A 35 -1.81 9.39 -8.67
C HIS A 35 -0.39 9.96 -8.75
N ARG A 36 0.42 9.36 -9.63
CA ARG A 36 1.82 9.72 -9.82
C ARG A 36 1.89 11.05 -10.58
N HIS A 37 1.61 12.14 -9.90
CA HIS A 37 1.89 13.47 -10.43
C HIS A 37 3.42 13.63 -10.50
N GLY A 38 3.96 13.58 -11.71
CA GLY A 38 5.28 14.11 -12.09
C GLY A 38 6.44 13.77 -11.16
N GLY A 39 7.15 12.68 -11.44
CA GLY A 39 8.44 12.38 -10.83
C GLY A 39 8.49 10.96 -10.28
N ALA A 40 9.27 10.12 -10.93
CA ALA A 40 9.45 8.71 -10.62
C ALA A 40 10.17 8.49 -9.27
N VAL A 41 9.54 8.83 -8.15
CA VAL A 41 10.01 8.35 -6.84
C VAL A 41 9.47 6.93 -6.69
N LYS A 42 10.35 5.94 -6.90
CA LYS A 42 10.05 4.52 -6.64
C LYS A 42 9.67 4.37 -5.16
N GLN A 43 8.38 4.32 -4.86
CA GLN A 43 7.90 3.99 -3.53
C GLN A 43 8.13 2.49 -3.30
N ASN A 44 9.20 2.14 -2.58
CA ASN A 44 9.34 0.81 -2.01
C ASN A 44 8.30 0.59 -0.88
N GLY A 45 7.96 -0.67 -0.58
CA GLY A 45 7.02 -1.01 0.49
C GLY A 45 7.44 -0.53 1.90
N GLN A 46 8.69 -0.08 2.07
CA GLN A 46 9.18 0.50 3.32
C GLN A 46 8.64 1.93 3.53
N HIS A 47 8.28 2.67 2.48
CA HIS A 47 7.68 4.00 2.61
C HIS A 47 6.32 3.95 3.30
N ASN A 48 5.44 3.01 2.92
CA ASN A 48 4.12 2.84 3.52
C ASN A 48 4.24 2.49 5.01
N THR A 49 5.13 1.55 5.34
CA THR A 49 5.40 1.18 6.75
C THR A 49 5.83 2.40 7.58
N ASN A 50 6.70 3.25 7.04
CA ASN A 50 7.17 4.44 7.75
C ASN A 50 6.05 5.48 7.89
N ALA A 51 5.24 5.69 6.84
CA ALA A 51 4.14 6.64 6.86
C ALA A 51 3.07 6.23 7.87
N ILE A 52 2.66 4.96 7.89
CA ILE A 52 1.68 4.44 8.85
C ILE A 52 2.20 4.58 10.28
N ASN A 53 3.43 4.15 10.55
CA ASN A 53 4.01 4.28 11.89
C ASN A 53 4.10 5.75 12.34
N ARG A 54 4.34 6.69 11.41
CA ARG A 54 4.29 8.13 11.70
C ARG A 54 2.88 8.59 12.04
N MET A 55 1.88 8.22 11.23
CA MET A 55 0.46 8.55 11.46
C MET A 55 0.00 8.08 12.84
N VAL A 56 0.28 6.82 13.19
CA VAL A 56 -0.06 6.25 14.50
C VAL A 56 0.54 7.07 15.64
N ARG A 57 1.84 7.43 15.52
CA ARG A 57 2.52 8.26 16.52
C ARG A 57 1.94 9.67 16.65
N GLU A 58 1.42 10.22 15.56
CA GLU A 58 0.78 11.54 15.49
C GLU A 58 -0.71 11.50 15.86
N GLY A 59 -1.25 10.34 16.23
CA GLY A 59 -2.67 10.16 16.59
C GLY A 59 -3.63 10.19 15.40
N LEU A 60 -3.12 10.06 14.17
CA LEU A 60 -3.91 9.99 12.94
C LEU A 60 -4.35 8.54 12.67
N ASP A 61 -5.51 8.36 12.05
CA ASP A 61 -6.00 7.03 11.65
C ASP A 61 -5.41 6.59 10.30
N PRO A 62 -4.47 5.64 10.26
CA PRO A 62 -3.88 5.16 9.00
C PRO A 62 -4.89 4.41 8.13
N ARG A 63 -6.01 3.91 8.68
CA ARG A 63 -7.04 3.17 7.92
C ARG A 63 -7.82 4.06 6.96
N ALA A 64 -7.72 5.38 7.11
CA ALA A 64 -8.31 6.32 6.16
C ALA A 64 -7.56 6.37 4.82
N ILE A 65 -6.28 5.98 4.80
CA ILE A 65 -5.40 6.11 3.63
C ILE A 65 -4.90 4.74 3.17
N TYR A 66 -4.60 3.85 4.10
CA TYR A 66 -3.96 2.57 3.85
C TYR A 66 -4.87 1.40 4.18
N GLN A 67 -4.69 0.32 3.44
CA GLN A 67 -5.32 -0.97 3.66
C GLN A 67 -4.29 -2.11 3.58
N PRO A 68 -4.43 -3.16 4.41
CA PRO A 68 -3.71 -4.41 4.21
C PRO A 68 -4.38 -5.22 3.09
N LEU A 69 -3.61 -5.71 2.13
CA LEU A 69 -4.07 -6.65 1.10
C LEU A 69 -3.12 -7.84 1.04
N CYS A 70 -3.64 -9.05 0.86
CA CYS A 70 -2.75 -10.17 0.55
C CYS A 70 -2.16 -9.99 -0.86
N VAL A 71 -1.00 -10.60 -1.11
CA VAL A 71 -0.29 -10.52 -2.41
C VAL A 71 -1.20 -10.78 -3.62
N ARG A 72 -2.16 -11.71 -3.51
CA ARG A 72 -3.14 -12.00 -4.56
C ARG A 72 -4.10 -10.83 -4.78
N CYS A 73 -4.75 -10.35 -3.72
CA CYS A 73 -5.74 -9.28 -3.82
C CYS A 73 -5.09 -7.96 -4.23
N HIS A 74 -3.88 -7.68 -3.75
CA HIS A 74 -3.12 -6.51 -4.19
C HIS A 74 -2.83 -6.59 -5.70
N ARG A 75 -2.38 -7.74 -6.20
CA ARG A 75 -2.12 -7.93 -7.63
C ARG A 75 -3.38 -7.76 -8.49
N LEU A 76 -4.53 -8.26 -8.04
CA LEU A 76 -5.81 -8.07 -8.73
C LEU A 76 -6.19 -6.58 -8.77
N LYS A 77 -6.11 -5.87 -7.64
CA LYS A 77 -6.36 -4.42 -7.58
C LYS A 77 -5.46 -3.63 -8.53
N THR A 78 -4.17 -3.94 -8.58
CA THR A 78 -3.23 -3.29 -9.52
C THR A 78 -3.63 -3.50 -10.98
N LEU A 79 -4.15 -4.68 -11.33
CA LEU A 79 -4.62 -4.97 -12.69
C LEU A 79 -5.91 -4.23 -13.01
N GLU A 80 -6.88 -4.24 -12.09
CA GLU A 80 -8.19 -3.58 -12.23
C GLU A 80 -8.07 -2.06 -12.28
N ASN A 81 -7.12 -1.48 -11.55
CA ASN A 81 -6.83 -0.05 -11.57
C ASN A 81 -6.09 0.41 -12.83
N GLU A 82 -5.68 -0.52 -13.71
CA GLU A 82 -4.82 -0.23 -14.86
C GLU A 82 -3.49 0.47 -14.47
N ASP A 83 -3.04 0.33 -13.22
CA ASP A 83 -1.81 0.96 -12.69
C ASP A 83 -0.56 0.52 -13.50
N TYR A 84 -0.65 -0.61 -14.22
CA TYR A 84 0.37 -1.11 -15.13
C TYR A 84 0.44 -0.34 -16.47
N ILE A 85 -0.68 0.19 -16.98
CA ILE A 85 -0.72 0.95 -18.24
C ILE A 85 -0.02 2.31 -18.02
N PHE A 86 -0.37 3.01 -16.94
CA PHE A 86 0.25 4.28 -16.57
C PHE A 86 1.77 4.17 -16.35
N THR A 87 2.25 3.02 -15.86
CA THR A 87 3.69 2.79 -15.69
C THR A 87 4.46 2.63 -17.00
N ARG A 88 3.83 2.08 -18.04
CA ARG A 88 4.48 1.90 -19.35
C ARG A 88 4.53 3.19 -20.14
N GLU A 89 3.44 3.95 -20.20
CA GLU A 89 3.41 5.25 -20.89
C GLU A 89 4.44 6.23 -20.31
N THR A 90 4.61 6.22 -18.98
CA THR A 90 5.60 7.07 -18.30
C THR A 90 7.05 6.57 -18.40
N GLN A 91 7.29 5.29 -18.72
CA GLN A 91 8.64 4.75 -18.97
C GLN A 91 9.07 4.85 -20.43
N ASP A 92 8.13 4.73 -21.38
CA ASP A 92 8.44 4.70 -22.82
C ASP A 92 8.34 6.08 -23.50
N GLY A 93 7.92 7.13 -22.79
CA GLY A 93 8.04 8.52 -23.23
C GLY A 93 7.54 8.78 -24.65
N ARG A 94 6.35 8.25 -24.99
CA ARG A 94 5.61 8.59 -26.21
C ARG A 94 4.30 9.24 -25.86
#